data_AF-A0A7X0E322-F1
#
_entry.id   AF-A0A7X0E322-F1
#
_cell.length_a   1.000
_cell.length_b   1.000
_cell.length_c   1.000
_cell.angle_alpha   90.00
_cell.angle_beta   90.00
_cell.angle_gamma   90.00
#
_symmetry.space_group_name_H-M   'P 1'
#
loop_
_entity.id
_entity.type
_entity.pdbx_description
1 polymer ?
#
loop_
_entity_poly.entity_id
_entity_poly.type
_entity_poly.pdbx_seq_one_letter_code
_entity_poly.pdbx_strand_id
1 'polypeptide(L)'
;MKLRYMSFALLGATLMIGTAAHAQDNYSSGIFKQAKAQSFPCNNSQFLQDQQEFENGEISADQFEDVCGMVTAVLPAKKTRSGNHGYFYVQVASGVTIEIVSDLDQMNAPKWPWVAVGDTTYVQGRYYYDNDDSQGIDWTHHGTSSSWPHAGYVVVNGTEYQ
;
A
#
# COMPACT_ATOMS: atom_id res chain seq x y z
N MET A 1 -62.18 28.11 -1.49
CA MET A 1 -62.92 26.84 -1.49
C MET A 1 -62.35 25.97 -0.37
N LYS A 2 -63.18 25.58 0.61
CA LYS A 2 -62.82 24.75 1.79
C LYS A 2 -62.74 23.27 1.38
N LEU A 3 -61.86 22.50 2.04
CA LEU A 3 -62.05 21.14 2.63
C LEU A 3 -60.66 20.77 3.24
N ARG A 4 -60.36 20.59 4.55
CA ARG A 4 -60.94 19.93 5.73
C ARG A 4 -60.90 18.38 5.73
N TYR A 5 -60.00 17.86 6.58
CA TYR A 5 -59.96 16.58 7.33
C TYR A 5 -59.80 15.25 6.57
N MET A 6 -58.91 14.36 7.04
CA MET A 6 -59.24 13.35 8.07
C MET A 6 -57.98 12.61 8.55
N SER A 7 -57.83 12.56 9.88
CA SER A 7 -57.00 11.59 10.58
C SER A 7 -57.63 10.20 10.50
N PHE A 8 -56.80 9.18 10.34
CA PHE A 8 -57.11 7.82 10.76
C PHE A 8 -56.14 7.43 11.87
N ALA A 9 -56.70 7.14 13.04
CA ALA A 9 -56.09 6.33 14.07
C ALA A 9 -56.82 4.98 14.06
N LEU A 10 -56.10 3.87 14.23
CA LEU A 10 -56.42 2.78 15.17
C LEU A 10 -55.55 1.53 14.96
N LEU A 11 -55.14 0.97 16.10
CA LEU A 11 -54.85 -0.45 16.41
C LEU A 11 -53.60 -1.03 15.74
N GLY A 12 -52.58 -1.52 16.45
CA GLY A 12 -52.64 -2.29 17.69
C GLY A 12 -52.31 -3.75 17.35
N ALA A 13 -51.04 -4.12 17.44
CA ALA A 13 -50.61 -5.52 17.48
C ALA A 13 -49.36 -5.62 18.35
N THR A 14 -49.56 -6.07 19.58
CA THR A 14 -48.51 -6.49 20.51
C THR A 14 -47.91 -7.80 20.03
N LEU A 15 -46.60 -7.84 19.81
CA LEU A 15 -45.83 -9.07 19.67
C LEU A 15 -44.83 -9.14 20.83
N MET A 16 -45.16 -9.99 21.81
CA MET A 16 -44.23 -10.52 22.81
C MET A 16 -43.50 -11.69 22.17
N ILE A 17 -42.21 -11.55 21.84
CA ILE A 17 -41.33 -12.70 21.57
C ILE A 17 -39.92 -12.40 22.10
N GLY A 18 -39.54 -13.17 23.12
CA GLY A 18 -38.21 -13.76 23.25
C GLY A 18 -37.03 -12.86 23.60
N THR A 19 -36.65 -12.84 24.87
CA THR A 19 -35.26 -12.61 25.28
C THR A 19 -34.40 -13.76 24.76
N ALA A 20 -33.78 -13.59 23.59
CA ALA A 20 -32.67 -14.43 23.19
C ALA A 20 -31.43 -13.94 23.95
N ALA A 21 -31.11 -14.63 25.05
CA ALA A 21 -29.78 -14.61 25.63
C ALA A 21 -28.82 -15.21 24.59
N HIS A 22 -28.21 -14.36 23.77
CA HIS A 22 -27.05 -14.75 23.00
C HIS A 22 -25.83 -14.64 23.91
N ALA A 23 -25.42 -15.80 24.42
CA ALA A 23 -24.05 -16.02 24.85
C ALA A 23 -23.14 -15.57 23.70
N GLN A 24 -22.43 -14.46 23.89
CA GLN A 24 -21.28 -14.16 23.08
C GLN A 24 -20.08 -14.77 23.79
N ASP A 25 -19.59 -15.81 23.16
CA ASP A 25 -18.49 -16.64 23.60
C ASP A 25 -17.28 -15.78 23.96
N ASN A 26 -16.79 -16.01 25.18
CA ASN A 26 -15.47 -15.60 25.62
C ASN A 26 -14.42 -16.40 24.84
N TYR A 27 -14.12 -16.01 23.60
CA TYR A 27 -12.87 -16.38 22.94
C TYR A 27 -11.84 -15.27 23.18
N SER A 28 -11.25 -15.31 24.38
CA SER A 28 -9.89 -14.83 24.54
C SER A 28 -8.94 -15.95 24.11
N SER A 29 -7.77 -15.60 23.59
CA SER A 29 -6.62 -16.46 23.26
C SER A 29 -6.49 -16.93 21.80
N GLY A 30 -6.36 -15.98 20.87
CA GLY A 30 -5.68 -16.19 19.61
C GLY A 30 -4.63 -15.10 19.44
N ILE A 31 -3.35 -15.48 19.44
CA ILE A 31 -2.19 -14.58 19.41
C ILE A 31 -2.13 -13.86 18.04
N PHE A 32 -2.90 -12.79 17.88
CA PHE A 32 -2.45 -11.69 17.04
C PHE A 32 -1.63 -10.83 17.97
N LYS A 33 -0.30 -10.96 17.89
CA LYS A 33 0.56 -9.86 18.32
C LYS A 33 0.07 -8.67 17.51
N GLN A 34 -0.69 -7.79 18.16
CA GLN A 34 -0.98 -6.48 17.62
C GLN A 34 0.37 -5.78 17.55
N ALA A 35 1.05 -5.97 16.42
CA ALA A 35 2.15 -5.12 16.04
C ALA A 35 1.61 -3.71 16.20
N LYS A 36 2.32 -2.87 16.97
CA LYS A 36 2.03 -1.44 16.96
C LYS A 36 1.91 -1.06 15.50
N ALA A 37 0.78 -0.48 15.10
CA ALA A 37 0.65 0.12 13.79
C ALA A 37 1.70 1.24 13.73
N GLN A 38 2.89 0.92 13.25
CA GLN A 38 3.92 1.88 12.98
C GLN A 38 3.39 2.72 11.83
N SER A 39 3.08 3.97 12.11
CA SER A 39 2.59 4.89 11.09
C SER A 39 3.80 5.30 10.26
N PHE A 40 3.91 4.75 9.05
CA PHE A 40 4.88 5.22 8.06
C PHE A 40 4.34 6.49 7.38
N PRO A 41 5.20 7.45 6.98
CA PRO A 41 4.79 8.72 6.41
C PRO A 41 4.33 8.58 4.94
N CYS A 42 3.31 7.76 4.70
CA CYS A 42 2.78 7.52 3.36
C CYS A 42 2.19 8.80 2.74
N ASN A 43 2.58 9.07 1.49
CA ASN A 43 2.12 10.21 0.71
C ASN A 43 1.86 9.82 -0.76
N ASN A 44 0.90 8.94 -0.99
CA ASN A 44 0.50 8.56 -2.37
C ASN A 44 0.02 9.76 -3.20
N SER A 45 -0.44 10.85 -2.58
CA SER A 45 -0.83 12.06 -3.32
C SER A 45 0.35 12.75 -3.99
N GLN A 46 1.54 12.75 -3.35
CA GLN A 46 2.75 13.30 -3.95
C GLN A 46 3.16 12.45 -5.15
N PHE A 47 3.26 11.13 -4.97
CA PHE A 47 3.56 10.21 -6.06
C PHE A 47 2.64 10.38 -7.28
N LEU A 48 1.33 10.51 -7.06
CA LEU A 48 0.38 10.71 -8.16
C LEU A 48 0.56 12.07 -8.86
N GLN A 49 0.92 13.10 -8.10
CA GLN A 49 1.25 14.40 -8.67
C GLN A 49 2.52 14.29 -9.52
N ASP A 50 3.59 13.72 -8.98
CA ASP A 50 4.88 13.62 -9.67
C ASP A 50 4.78 12.73 -10.90
N GLN A 51 4.01 11.64 -10.84
CA GLN A 51 3.68 10.82 -12.01
C GLN A 51 2.99 11.64 -13.10
N GLN A 52 2.00 12.47 -12.75
CA GLN A 52 1.33 13.35 -13.71
C GLN A 52 2.27 14.41 -14.28
N GLU A 53 3.14 15.00 -13.45
CA GLU A 53 4.13 15.99 -13.90
C GLU A 53 5.16 15.36 -14.86
N PHE A 54 5.58 14.11 -14.63
CA PHE A 54 6.41 13.35 -15.58
C PHE A 54 5.69 13.07 -16.90
N GLU A 55 4.46 12.56 -16.85
CA GLU A 55 3.62 12.27 -18.05
C GLU A 55 3.40 13.54 -18.90
N ASN A 56 3.29 14.70 -18.26
CA ASN A 56 3.15 16.00 -18.91
C ASN A 56 4.50 16.60 -19.38
N GLY A 57 5.63 16.02 -18.98
CA GLY A 57 6.98 16.53 -19.27
C GLY A 57 7.35 17.80 -18.50
N GLU A 58 6.72 18.04 -17.35
CA GLU A 58 6.96 19.21 -16.48
C GLU A 58 8.19 19.00 -15.59
N ILE A 59 8.46 17.74 -15.21
CA ILE A 59 9.67 17.32 -14.49
C ILE A 59 10.39 16.21 -15.26
N SER A 60 11.69 16.08 -15.01
CA SER A 60 12.55 15.06 -15.66
C SER A 60 13.61 14.47 -14.74
N ALA A 61 13.66 14.90 -13.48
CA ALA A 61 14.59 14.38 -12.49
C ALA A 61 13.86 13.36 -11.62
N ASP A 62 14.55 12.29 -11.22
CA ASP A 62 14.01 11.29 -10.29
C ASP A 62 13.47 11.96 -9.01
N GLN A 63 12.34 11.47 -8.51
CA GLN A 63 11.69 12.01 -7.31
C GLN A 63 11.88 11.08 -6.11
N PHE A 64 11.99 11.67 -4.92
CA PHE A 64 12.05 10.89 -3.68
C PHE A 64 10.63 10.67 -3.16
N GLU A 65 10.23 9.42 -3.07
CA GLU A 65 8.83 9.05 -2.86
C GLU A 65 8.61 8.20 -1.62
N ASP A 66 7.44 8.39 -1.02
CA ASP A 66 6.92 7.67 0.13
C ASP A 66 5.56 7.08 -0.22
N VAL A 67 5.52 5.85 -0.73
CA VAL A 67 4.26 5.20 -1.17
C VAL A 67 3.83 4.10 -0.22
N CYS A 68 2.52 3.89 -0.11
CA CYS A 68 1.97 2.74 0.59
C CYS A 68 0.84 2.09 -0.21
N GLY A 69 0.64 0.79 -0.01
CA GLY A 69 -0.35 0.06 -0.78
C GLY A 69 -0.39 -1.42 -0.47
N MET A 70 -1.02 -2.17 -1.38
CA MET A 70 -1.01 -3.63 -1.34
C MET A 70 -0.27 -4.18 -2.55
N VAL A 71 0.45 -5.28 -2.35
CA VAL A 71 1.11 -6.00 -3.42
C VAL A 71 0.08 -6.68 -4.31
N THR A 72 0.12 -6.41 -5.61
CA THR A 72 -0.80 -6.97 -6.61
C THR A 72 -0.16 -8.05 -7.47
N ALA A 73 1.17 -8.01 -7.64
CA ALA A 73 1.91 -9.00 -8.39
C ALA A 73 3.34 -9.13 -7.86
N VAL A 74 3.92 -10.33 -7.97
CA VAL A 74 5.34 -10.61 -7.67
C VAL A 74 5.92 -11.33 -8.87
N LEU A 75 7.01 -10.81 -9.42
CA LEU A 75 7.65 -11.36 -10.62
C LEU A 75 8.87 -12.24 -10.27
N PRO A 76 9.30 -13.13 -11.19
CA PRO A 76 10.58 -13.80 -11.06
C PRO A 76 11.73 -12.81 -10.97
N ALA A 77 12.74 -13.13 -10.15
CA ALA A 77 13.96 -12.35 -10.12
C ALA A 77 14.70 -12.41 -11.47
N LYS A 78 15.39 -11.32 -11.81
CA LYS A 78 16.14 -11.19 -13.06
C LYS A 78 17.55 -10.71 -12.79
N LYS A 79 18.54 -11.40 -13.37
CA LYS A 79 19.92 -10.89 -13.42
C LYS A 79 20.04 -9.85 -14.53
N THR A 80 20.53 -8.68 -14.16
CA THR A 80 20.87 -7.57 -15.07
C THR A 80 22.37 -7.28 -14.99
N ARG A 81 22.83 -6.24 -15.69
CA ARG A 81 24.24 -5.80 -15.60
C ARG A 81 24.60 -5.29 -14.20
N SER A 82 23.66 -4.66 -13.50
CA SER A 82 23.92 -4.05 -12.18
C SER A 82 23.77 -5.04 -11.02
N GLY A 83 23.01 -6.11 -11.20
CA GLY A 83 22.73 -7.02 -10.09
C GLY A 83 21.60 -7.98 -10.37
N ASN A 84 21.27 -8.79 -9.37
CA ASN A 84 20.06 -9.61 -9.36
C ASN A 84 18.93 -8.82 -8.71
N HIS A 85 17.82 -8.67 -9.41
CA HIS A 85 16.71 -7.82 -8.96
C HIS A 85 15.43 -8.62 -8.80
N GLY A 86 14.70 -8.36 -7.72
CA GLY A 86 13.32 -8.78 -7.50
C GLY A 86 12.36 -7.66 -7.88
N TYR A 87 11.18 -8.02 -8.38
CA TYR A 87 10.19 -7.04 -8.83
C TYR A 87 8.81 -7.42 -8.31
N PHE A 88 8.08 -6.43 -7.81
CA PHE A 88 6.69 -6.61 -7.41
C PHE A 88 5.91 -5.31 -7.65
N TYR A 89 4.61 -5.43 -7.84
CA TYR A 89 3.74 -4.27 -8.10
C TYR A 89 2.97 -3.93 -6.83
N VAL A 90 2.87 -2.64 -6.53
CA VAL A 90 2.07 -2.10 -5.43
C VAL A 90 0.95 -1.25 -6.00
N GLN A 91 -0.29 -1.51 -5.57
CA GLN A 91 -1.43 -0.63 -5.84
C GLN A 91 -1.41 0.54 -4.86
N VAL A 92 -1.17 1.75 -5.36
CA VAL A 92 -1.08 2.99 -4.56
C VAL A 92 -2.34 3.83 -4.63
N ALA A 93 -3.13 3.70 -5.70
CA ALA A 93 -4.47 4.28 -5.84
C ALA A 93 -5.33 3.38 -6.73
N SER A 94 -6.63 3.63 -6.80
CA SER A 94 -7.53 2.83 -7.66
C SER A 94 -7.08 2.89 -9.12
N GLY A 95 -6.71 1.75 -9.69
CA GLY A 95 -6.23 1.65 -11.07
C GLY A 95 -4.78 2.07 -11.29
N VAL A 96 -4.07 2.55 -10.26
CA VAL A 96 -2.65 2.96 -10.34
C VAL A 96 -1.76 2.01 -9.55
N THR A 97 -0.87 1.32 -10.27
CA THR A 97 0.16 0.44 -9.70
C THR A 97 1.53 0.94 -10.09
N ILE A 98 2.52 0.75 -9.21
CA ILE A 98 3.92 1.06 -9.49
C ILE A 98 4.79 -0.18 -9.25
N GLU A 99 5.77 -0.41 -10.13
CA GLU A 99 6.76 -1.47 -9.96
C GLU A 99 7.77 -1.06 -8.89
N ILE A 100 8.04 -1.99 -7.99
CA ILE A 100 9.00 -1.85 -6.91
C ILE A 100 10.19 -2.76 -7.24
N VAL A 101 11.38 -2.18 -7.33
CA VAL A 101 12.62 -2.87 -7.72
C VAL A 101 13.50 -3.08 -6.49
N SER A 102 13.75 -4.34 -6.16
CA SER A 102 14.59 -4.74 -5.03
C SER A 102 15.93 -5.29 -5.51
N ASP A 103 17.03 -4.69 -5.06
CA ASP A 103 18.38 -5.25 -5.26
C ASP A 103 18.64 -6.40 -4.29
N LEU A 104 18.53 -7.63 -4.81
CA LEU A 104 18.68 -8.86 -4.04
C LEU A 104 20.13 -9.20 -3.70
N ASP A 105 21.10 -8.56 -4.36
CA ASP A 105 22.51 -8.79 -4.09
C ASP A 105 22.97 -8.01 -2.84
N GLN A 106 22.21 -6.99 -2.45
CA GLN A 106 22.59 -6.09 -1.35
C GLN A 106 21.65 -6.20 -0.14
N MET A 107 20.34 -6.14 -0.39
CA MET A 107 19.31 -6.01 0.62
C MET A 107 19.37 -7.08 1.71
N ASN A 108 19.21 -6.68 2.97
CA ASN A 108 19.10 -7.61 4.09
C ASN A 108 17.70 -8.22 4.16
N ALA A 109 17.43 -9.19 3.28
CA ALA A 109 16.15 -9.89 3.20
C ALA A 109 16.35 -11.42 3.05
N PRO A 110 15.31 -12.23 3.36
CA PRO A 110 15.29 -13.65 3.00
C PRO A 110 15.45 -13.87 1.51
N LYS A 111 15.63 -15.13 1.10
CA LYS A 111 15.67 -15.49 -0.33
C LYS A 111 14.39 -15.03 -1.04
N TRP A 112 14.53 -14.37 -2.18
CA TRP A 112 13.41 -13.98 -3.03
C TRP A 112 12.54 -15.18 -3.46
N PRO A 113 11.20 -15.04 -3.46
CA PRO A 113 10.44 -13.87 -3.02
C PRO A 113 10.29 -13.83 -1.49
N TRP A 114 10.53 -12.67 -0.90
CA TRP A 114 10.27 -12.38 0.52
C TRP A 114 8.98 -11.56 0.72
N VAL A 115 8.27 -11.26 -0.38
CA VAL A 115 6.99 -10.56 -0.45
C VAL A 115 5.97 -11.42 -1.20
N ALA A 116 4.69 -11.28 -0.88
CA ALA A 116 3.57 -11.99 -1.50
C ALA A 116 2.43 -11.05 -1.90
N VAL A 117 1.61 -11.50 -2.85
CA VAL A 117 0.37 -10.79 -3.24
C VAL A 117 -0.55 -10.69 -2.03
N GLY A 118 -1.12 -9.49 -1.81
CA GLY A 118 -1.97 -9.17 -0.67
C GLY A 118 -1.21 -8.62 0.55
N ASP A 119 0.12 -8.63 0.53
CA ASP A 119 0.91 -7.98 1.57
C ASP A 119 0.69 -6.47 1.55
N THR A 120 0.65 -5.89 2.74
CA THR A 120 0.66 -4.43 2.92
C THR A 120 2.09 -3.91 2.89
N THR A 121 2.30 -2.84 2.16
CA THR A 121 3.63 -2.26 1.97
C THR A 121 3.68 -0.77 2.25
N TYR A 122 4.82 -0.33 2.74
CA TYR A 122 5.29 1.05 2.62
C TYR A 122 6.67 1.00 1.96
N VAL A 123 6.90 1.86 0.97
CA VAL A 123 8.15 1.94 0.22
C VAL A 123 8.62 3.39 0.26
N GLN A 124 9.85 3.59 0.68
CA GLN A 124 10.57 4.84 0.55
C GLN A 124 11.72 4.64 -0.43
N GLY A 125 11.77 5.44 -1.50
CA GLY A 125 12.78 5.22 -2.52
C GLY A 125 12.82 6.29 -3.60
N ARG A 126 13.57 5.96 -4.65
CA ARG A 126 13.75 6.78 -5.83
C ARG A 126 12.73 6.36 -6.89
N TYR A 127 11.85 7.27 -7.23
CA TYR A 127 10.96 7.11 -8.38
C TYR A 127 11.67 7.59 -9.64
N TYR A 128 12.00 6.64 -10.50
CA TYR A 128 12.48 6.89 -11.85
C TYR A 128 11.32 6.77 -12.84
N TYR A 129 11.33 7.63 -13.86
CA TYR A 129 10.37 7.62 -14.96
C TYR A 129 11.13 7.79 -16.26
N ASP A 130 11.32 6.68 -17.00
CA ASP A 130 11.89 6.73 -18.35
C ASP A 130 10.78 6.93 -19.39
N ASN A 131 9.58 6.38 -19.14
CA ASN A 131 8.34 6.51 -19.90
C ASN A 131 7.21 5.72 -19.20
N ASP A 132 5.98 5.80 -19.73
CA ASP A 132 4.79 5.09 -19.23
C ASP A 132 5.01 3.58 -19.01
N ASP A 133 5.77 2.92 -19.89
CA ASP A 133 6.05 1.49 -19.85
C ASP A 133 7.33 1.13 -19.06
N SER A 134 8.08 2.13 -18.59
CA SER A 134 9.37 1.95 -17.91
C SER A 134 9.53 2.99 -16.80
N GLN A 135 8.95 2.67 -15.66
CA GLN A 135 8.97 3.49 -14.45
C GLN A 135 8.93 2.58 -13.22
N GLY A 136 9.41 3.05 -12.08
CA GLY A 136 9.43 2.24 -10.88
C GLY A 136 10.06 2.96 -9.69
N ILE A 137 9.92 2.35 -8.52
CA ILE A 137 10.58 2.81 -7.29
C ILE A 137 11.68 1.83 -6.94
N ASP A 138 12.91 2.31 -6.90
CA ASP A 138 14.07 1.54 -6.45
C ASP A 138 14.71 2.14 -5.20
N TRP A 139 15.46 1.30 -4.50
CA TRP A 139 16.37 1.71 -3.46
C TRP A 139 17.55 0.74 -3.47
N THR A 140 18.75 1.27 -3.65
CA THR A 140 19.99 0.48 -3.56
C THR A 140 20.79 0.93 -2.34
N HIS A 141 21.08 -0.05 -1.50
CA HIS A 141 22.04 -0.09 -0.39
C HIS A 141 23.07 1.05 -0.36
N HIS A 142 23.06 1.80 0.75
CA HIS A 142 23.98 2.90 1.13
C HIS A 142 23.76 4.27 0.46
N GLY A 143 22.60 4.51 -0.16
CA GLY A 143 22.25 5.68 -1.00
C GLY A 143 22.38 7.08 -0.38
N THR A 144 23.60 7.52 -0.11
CA THR A 144 23.95 8.93 -0.21
C THR A 144 25.07 9.06 -1.23
N SER A 145 24.73 9.51 -2.43
CA SER A 145 25.69 10.07 -3.38
C SER A 145 25.42 11.56 -3.51
N SER A 146 26.33 12.31 -4.13
CA SER A 146 26.07 13.73 -4.43
C SER A 146 24.84 13.94 -5.33
N SER A 147 24.50 12.94 -6.15
CA SER A 147 23.34 12.97 -7.04
C SER A 147 22.07 12.37 -6.44
N TRP A 148 22.17 11.67 -5.31
CA TRP A 148 21.03 11.07 -4.62
C TRP A 148 21.34 10.90 -3.13
N PRO A 149 20.98 11.87 -2.27
CA PRO A 149 21.33 11.87 -0.86
C PRO A 149 20.34 11.07 0.00
N HIS A 150 19.43 10.31 -0.59
CA HIS A 150 18.34 9.65 0.13
C HIS A 150 18.53 8.14 0.18
N ALA A 151 18.66 7.61 1.40
CA ALA A 151 18.47 6.18 1.63
C ALA A 151 17.00 5.82 1.41
N GLY A 152 16.73 4.56 1.07
CA GLY A 152 15.38 4.02 0.91
C GLY A 152 15.26 2.68 1.62
N TYR A 153 14.03 2.26 1.83
CA TYR A 153 13.69 0.99 2.47
C TYR A 153 12.26 0.60 2.09
N VAL A 154 11.93 -0.67 2.33
CA VAL A 154 10.57 -1.18 2.21
C VAL A 154 10.15 -1.83 3.52
N VAL A 155 8.90 -1.63 3.89
CA VAL A 155 8.26 -2.35 4.98
C VAL A 155 7.18 -3.24 4.39
N VAL A 156 7.22 -4.53 4.67
CA VAL A 156 6.18 -5.50 4.31
C VAL A 156 5.55 -6.07 5.57
N ASN A 157 4.25 -5.87 5.76
CA ASN A 157 3.50 -6.34 6.94
C ASN A 157 4.18 -5.97 8.28
N GLY A 158 4.80 -4.79 8.35
CA GLY A 158 5.51 -4.29 9.53
C GLY A 158 6.96 -4.76 9.69
N THR A 159 7.49 -5.54 8.74
CA THR A 159 8.92 -5.91 8.70
C THR A 159 9.66 -5.01 7.73
N GLU A 160 10.62 -4.25 8.23
CA GLU A 160 11.49 -3.40 7.42
C GLU A 160 12.61 -4.21 6.77
N TYR A 161 12.90 -3.88 5.52
CA TYR A 161 14.01 -4.39 4.76
C TYR A 161 14.70 -3.23 4.03
N GLN A 162 16.02 -3.23 4.07
CA GLN A 162 16.88 -2.26 3.40
C GLN A 162 18.10 -2.95 2.85
#